data_AF-A0AAE1VZ73-F1
#
_entry.id   AF-A0AAE1VZ73-F1
#
_cell.length_a   1.000
_cell.length_b   1.000
_cell.length_c   1.000
_cell.angle_alpha   90.00
_cell.angle_beta   90.00
_cell.angle_gamma   90.00
#
_symmetry.space_group_name_H-M   'P 1'
#
loop_
_entity.id
_entity.type
_entity.pdbx_description
1 polymer ?
#
loop_
_entity_poly.entity_id
_entity_poly.type
_entity_poly.pdbx_seq_one_letter_code
_entity_poly.pdbx_strand_id
1 'polypeptide(L)'
;MFLMMVITGPSNLKRLIDVYLEPLIEELLQLWHVGVRMYEQATDNAFIMRAALMWTVNDLPACGMASRWSIARVMRCPVCMDDTRAFHLQHDRKACYFDSHRQFLPKHHPY
;
A
#
# COMPACT_ATOMS: atom_id res chain seq x y z
N MET A 1 5.05 -7.78 20.66
CA MET A 1 4.93 -7.12 19.35
C MET A 1 4.47 -8.16 18.37
N PHE A 2 3.24 -8.02 17.89
CA PHE A 2 2.72 -8.91 16.86
C PHE A 2 3.12 -8.35 15.50
N LEU A 3 3.94 -9.08 14.75
CA LEU A 3 4.00 -8.87 13.30
C LEU A 3 2.70 -9.42 12.72
N MET A 4 1.74 -8.54 12.42
CA MET A 4 0.51 -8.91 11.72
C MET A 4 0.82 -9.26 10.26
N MET A 5 0.87 -10.55 9.95
CA MET A 5 0.83 -11.05 8.57
C MET A 5 -0.64 -11.37 8.23
N VAL A 6 -1.29 -10.48 7.49
CA VAL A 6 -2.67 -10.70 7.04
C VAL A 6 -2.64 -11.61 5.81
N ILE A 7 -2.90 -12.91 6.00
CA ILE A 7 -3.10 -13.86 4.90
C ILE A 7 -4.58 -13.85 4.54
N THR A 8 -4.95 -13.16 3.47
CA THR A 8 -6.33 -13.18 2.99
C THR A 8 -6.67 -14.55 2.41
N GLY A 9 -7.63 -15.26 3.02
CA GLY A 9 -8.20 -16.48 2.45
C GLY A 9 -9.01 -16.22 1.16
N PRO A 10 -9.53 -17.27 0.50
CA PRO A 10 -10.22 -17.17 -0.80
C PRO A 10 -11.50 -16.31 -0.78
N SER A 11 -12.06 -16.04 0.40
CA SER A 11 -13.17 -15.12 0.59
C SER A 11 -12.66 -13.68 0.52
N ASN A 12 -13.16 -12.89 -0.43
CA ASN A 12 -12.75 -11.48 -0.63
C ASN A 12 -13.05 -10.61 0.60
N LEU A 13 -12.11 -10.53 1.55
CA LEU A 13 -12.06 -9.57 2.65
C LEU A 13 -11.59 -8.17 2.22
N LYS A 14 -11.63 -7.88 0.91
CA LYS A 14 -11.20 -6.63 0.29
C LYS A 14 -11.82 -5.37 0.90
N ARG A 15 -12.97 -5.52 1.57
CA ARG A 15 -13.75 -4.41 2.14
C ARG A 15 -13.48 -4.13 3.62
N LEU A 16 -12.68 -4.96 4.29
CA LEU A 16 -12.47 -4.91 5.75
C LEU A 16 -10.99 -4.70 6.14
N ILE A 17 -10.12 -4.35 5.18
CA ILE A 17 -8.69 -4.17 5.47
C ILE A 17 -8.46 -3.08 6.53
N ASP A 18 -9.31 -2.06 6.56
CA ASP A 18 -9.32 -1.03 7.59
C ASP A 18 -9.58 -1.59 8.99
N VAL A 19 -10.51 -2.53 9.14
CA VAL A 19 -10.78 -3.23 10.41
C VAL A 19 -9.58 -4.05 10.88
N TYR A 20 -8.85 -4.69 9.96
CA TYR A 20 -7.66 -5.47 10.32
C TYR A 20 -6.45 -4.60 10.66
N LEU A 21 -6.38 -3.37 10.14
CA LEU A 21 -5.28 -2.45 10.42
C LEU A 21 -5.47 -1.69 11.72
N GLU A 22 -6.68 -1.60 12.26
CA GLU A 22 -6.97 -0.88 13.50
C GLU A 22 -6.09 -1.33 14.69
N PRO A 23 -5.95 -2.63 15.02
CA PRO A 23 -5.06 -3.06 16.11
C PRO A 23 -3.58 -2.72 15.85
N LEU A 24 -3.15 -2.78 14.58
CA LEU A 24 -1.78 -2.43 14.20
C LEU A 24 -1.52 -0.93 14.41
N ILE A 25 -2.50 -0.08 14.08
CA ILE A 25 -2.42 1.37 14.30
C ILE A 25 -2.33 1.66 15.80
N GLU A 26 -3.14 1.00 16.62
CA GLU A 26 -3.10 1.14 18.08
C GLU A 26 -1.74 0.76 18.66
N GLU A 27 -1.16 -0.38 18.24
CA GLU A 27 0.18 -0.80 18.68
C GLU A 27 1.27 0.20 18.24
N LEU A 28 1.21 0.71 17.00
CA LEU A 28 2.15 1.70 16.51
C LEU A 28 2.05 3.03 17.28
N LEU A 29 0.83 3.47 17.61
CA LEU A 29 0.61 4.66 18.44
C LEU A 29 1.14 4.45 19.86
N GLN A 30 0.93 3.26 20.44
CA GLN A 30 1.48 2.92 21.75
C GLN A 30 3.02 2.92 21.74
N LEU A 31 3.64 2.32 20.72
CA LEU A 31 5.09 2.31 20.53
C LEU A 31 5.66 3.71 20.34
N TRP A 32 4.94 4.60 19.65
CA TRP A 32 5.39 5.97 19.39
C TRP A 32 5.26 6.87 20.63
N HIS A 33 4.11 6.86 21.30
CA HIS A 33 3.80 7.78 22.40
C HIS A 33 4.37 7.31 23.74
N VAL A 34 4.19 6.03 24.06
CA VAL A 34 4.60 5.43 25.35
C VAL A 34 5.94 4.73 25.21
N GLY A 35 6.09 3.90 24.17
CA GLY A 35 7.20 2.98 24.01
C GLY A 35 7.05 1.72 24.86
N VAL A 36 7.93 0.74 24.63
CA VAL A 36 7.94 -0.54 25.35
C VAL A 36 9.31 -0.75 25.99
N ARG A 37 9.33 -1.22 27.25
CA ARG A 37 10.57 -1.57 27.93
C ARG A 37 11.16 -2.83 27.30
N MET A 38 12.32 -2.70 26.70
CA MET A 38 13.07 -3.78 26.07
C MET A 38 14.41 -3.92 26.76
N TYR A 39 14.90 -5.16 26.84
CA TYR A 39 16.21 -5.46 27.39
C TYR A 39 17.20 -5.64 26.26
N GLU A 40 18.32 -4.91 26.33
CA GLU A 40 19.44 -5.00 25.41
C GLU A 40 20.52 -5.89 26.02
N GLN A 41 20.76 -7.04 25.39
CA GLN A 41 21.75 -8.01 25.87
C GLN A 41 23.19 -7.49 25.78
N ALA A 42 23.50 -6.68 24.77
CA ALA A 42 24.85 -6.16 24.56
C ALA A 42 25.33 -5.24 25.69
N THR A 43 24.39 -4.49 26.29
CA THR A 43 24.67 -3.52 27.36
C THR A 43 24.21 -3.99 28.73
N ASP A 44 23.63 -5.20 28.83
CA ASP A 44 22.98 -5.76 30.04
C ASP A 44 22.04 -4.75 30.72
N ASN A 45 21.25 -4.02 29.93
CA ASN A 45 20.44 -2.92 30.42
C ASN A 45 19.07 -2.86 29.74
N ALA A 46 18.09 -2.29 30.45
CA ALA A 46 16.76 -2.06 29.90
C ALA A 46 16.62 -0.62 29.41
N PHE A 47 16.03 -0.45 28.23
CA PHE A 47 15.72 0.85 27.63
C PHE A 47 14.26 0.90 27.16
N ILE A 48 13.76 2.10 26.89
CA ILE A 48 12.44 2.27 26.28
C ILE A 48 12.59 2.32 24.77
N MET A 49 12.12 1.29 24.09
CA MET A 49 12.07 1.23 22.65
C MET A 49 10.84 1.97 22.14
N ARG A 50 11.05 2.87 21.16
CA ARG A 50 9.98 3.48 20.36
C ARG A 50 10.16 3.07 18.92
N ALA A 51 9.06 2.93 18.20
CA ALA A 51 9.06 2.58 16.78
C ALA A 51 8.10 3.49 16.01
N ALA A 52 8.42 3.74 14.74
CA ALA A 52 7.57 4.45 13.80
C ALA A 52 7.51 3.69 12.48
N LEU A 53 6.35 3.69 11.84
CA LEU A 53 6.18 3.15 10.49
C LEU A 53 6.54 4.23 9.47
N MET A 54 7.60 4.03 8.70
CA MET A 54 8.02 4.99 7.67
C MET A 54 7.33 4.76 6.32
N TRP A 55 7.35 3.52 5.83
CA TRP A 55 6.68 3.12 4.57
C TRP A 55 6.27 1.65 4.60
N THR A 56 5.28 1.30 3.80
CA THR A 56 4.85 -0.09 3.54
C THR A 56 5.16 -0.45 2.09
N VAL A 57 5.55 -1.70 1.85
CA VAL A 57 5.73 -2.24 0.50
C VAL A 57 4.49 -3.03 0.15
N ASN A 58 3.74 -2.56 -0.85
CA ASN A 58 2.47 -3.14 -1.27
C ASN A 58 2.51 -3.42 -2.77
N ASP A 59 1.86 -4.48 -3.22
CA ASP A 59 1.56 -4.66 -4.64
C ASP A 59 0.45 -3.68 -5.09
N LEU A 60 0.24 -3.53 -6.40
CA LEU A 60 -0.79 -2.63 -6.92
C LEU A 60 -2.20 -2.92 -6.34
N PRO A 61 -2.65 -4.19 -6.25
CA PRO A 61 -3.87 -4.57 -5.54
C PRO A 61 -3.95 -4.07 -4.10
N ALA A 62 -2.92 -4.33 -3.27
CA ALA A 62 -2.89 -3.93 -1.87
C ALA A 62 -2.81 -2.40 -1.72
N CYS A 63 -2.03 -1.72 -2.57
CA CYS A 63 -2.01 -0.27 -2.65
C CYS A 63 -3.42 0.29 -2.86
N GLY A 64 -4.18 -0.25 -3.81
CA GLY A 64 -5.51 0.28 -4.06
C GLY A 64 -6.53 -0.07 -2.98
N MET A 65 -6.38 -1.19 -2.29
CA MET A 65 -7.18 -1.48 -1.10
C MET A 65 -6.87 -0.49 0.04
N ALA A 66 -5.60 -0.26 0.34
CA ALA A 66 -5.16 0.61 1.43
C ALA A 66 -5.51 2.09 1.18
N SER A 67 -5.36 2.56 -0.06
CA SER A 67 -5.67 3.95 -0.45
C SER A 67 -7.14 4.16 -0.82
N ARG A 68 -7.99 3.11 -0.72
CA ARG A 68 -9.37 3.11 -1.24
C ARG A 68 -9.44 3.51 -2.73
N TRP A 69 -8.37 3.23 -3.47
CA TRP A 69 -8.26 3.49 -4.90
C TRP A 69 -9.01 2.43 -5.71
N SER A 70 -9.78 2.88 -6.70
CA SER A 70 -10.49 1.97 -7.59
C SER A 70 -9.57 1.41 -8.68
N ILE A 71 -9.08 0.19 -8.51
CA ILE A 71 -8.25 -0.51 -9.51
C ILE A 71 -9.12 -1.08 -10.66
N ALA A 72 -10.44 -1.07 -10.51
CA ALA A 72 -11.36 -1.70 -11.46
C ALA A 72 -11.63 -0.86 -12.74
N ARG A 73 -11.13 0.39 -12.82
CA ARG A 73 -11.45 1.34 -13.90
C ARG A 73 -10.22 1.66 -14.78
N VAL A 74 -10.41 2.60 -15.72
CA VAL A 74 -9.36 3.20 -16.57
C VAL A 74 -8.28 3.92 -15.75
N MET A 75 -8.57 4.28 -14.50
CA MET A 75 -7.63 4.90 -13.56
C MET A 75 -6.75 3.87 -12.83
N ARG A 76 -6.12 2.91 -13.50
CA ARG A 76 -5.25 1.95 -12.76
C ARG A 76 -3.91 2.53 -12.36
N CYS A 77 -3.43 3.55 -13.07
CA CYS A 77 -2.10 4.08 -12.81
C CYS A 77 -2.14 5.03 -11.61
N PRO A 78 -1.43 4.71 -10.49
CA PRO A 78 -1.39 5.59 -9.33
C PRO A 78 -0.64 6.90 -9.61
N VAL A 79 0.14 6.96 -10.69
CA VAL A 79 0.90 8.17 -11.09
C VAL A 79 0.04 9.12 -11.93
N CYS A 80 -0.76 8.58 -12.86
CA CYS A 80 -1.56 9.42 -13.76
C CYS A 80 -2.91 9.78 -13.18
N MET A 81 -3.47 8.90 -12.35
CA MET A 81 -4.81 9.08 -11.82
C MET A 81 -5.82 9.26 -12.97
N ASP A 82 -6.49 10.41 -13.03
CA ASP A 82 -7.44 10.79 -14.06
C ASP A 82 -6.77 11.32 -15.35
N ASP A 83 -5.50 11.73 -15.29
CA ASP A 83 -4.73 12.26 -16.44
C ASP A 83 -4.18 11.16 -17.36
N THR A 84 -4.70 9.93 -17.22
CA THR A 84 -4.32 8.81 -18.07
C THR A 84 -4.96 8.93 -19.46
N ARG A 85 -4.18 8.62 -20.50
CA ARG A 85 -4.68 8.49 -21.89
C ARG A 85 -5.37 7.15 -22.16
N ALA A 86 -5.65 6.37 -21.13
CA ALA A 86 -6.31 5.10 -21.26
C ALA A 86 -7.77 5.26 -21.71
N PHE A 87 -8.24 4.29 -22.48
CA PHE A 87 -9.58 4.31 -23.08
C PHE A 87 -10.23 2.93 -23.02
N HIS A 88 -11.54 2.86 -23.18
CA HIS A 88 -12.24 1.58 -23.28
C HIS A 88 -12.31 1.13 -24.74
N LEU A 89 -12.00 -0.14 -25.00
CA LEU A 89 -12.25 -0.74 -26.31
C LEU A 89 -13.76 -0.74 -26.61
N GLN A 90 -14.15 -0.32 -27.80
CA GLN A 90 -15.56 -0.12 -28.15
C GLN A 90 -16.43 -1.39 -27.98
N HIS A 91 -15.85 -2.56 -28.25
CA HIS A 91 -16.61 -3.82 -28.31
C HIS A 91 -16.60 -4.57 -26.97
N ASP A 92 -15.44 -4.65 -26.31
CA ASP A 92 -15.23 -5.45 -25.09
C ASP A 92 -15.35 -4.61 -23.80
N ARG A 93 -15.40 -3.27 -23.92
CA ARG A 93 -15.38 -2.31 -22.79
C ARG A 93 -14.21 -2.53 -21.82
N LYS A 94 -13.17 -3.26 -22.23
CA LYS A 94 -11.94 -3.43 -21.46
C LYS A 94 -11.13 -2.14 -21.53
N ALA A 95 -10.55 -1.75 -20.40
CA ALA A 95 -9.59 -0.65 -20.35
C ALA A 95 -8.32 -1.04 -21.12
N CYS A 96 -7.92 -0.17 -22.04
CA CYS A 96 -6.74 -0.29 -22.87
C CYS A 96 -5.79 0.87 -22.59
N TYR A 97 -4.51 0.55 -22.53
CA TYR A 97 -3.41 1.50 -22.30
C TYR A 97 -2.46 1.53 -23.51
N PHE A 98 -2.95 1.14 -24.69
CA PHE A 98 -2.15 1.11 -25.92
C PHE A 98 -1.62 2.52 -26.20
N ASP A 99 -0.31 2.62 -26.46
CA ASP A 99 0.45 3.87 -26.61
C ASP A 99 0.47 4.82 -25.39
N SER A 100 -0.01 4.38 -24.21
CA SER A 100 0.01 5.14 -22.95
C SER A 100 1.13 4.72 -21.99
N HIS A 101 2.02 3.84 -22.43
CA HIS A 101 3.08 3.23 -21.63
C HIS A 101 4.24 4.20 -21.29
N ARG A 102 4.34 5.34 -21.99
CA ARG A 102 5.44 6.32 -21.87
C ARG A 102 4.99 7.76 -21.60
N GLN A 103 3.78 7.97 -21.09
CA GLN A 103 3.19 9.31 -21.08
C GLN A 103 4.00 10.39 -20.32
N PHE A 104 4.84 9.98 -19.36
CA PHE A 104 5.68 10.87 -18.55
C PHE A 104 7.15 10.86 -18.96
N LEU A 105 7.51 10.07 -19.96
CA LEU A 105 8.88 10.03 -20.47
C LEU A 105 9.00 11.02 -21.63
N PRO A 106 10.14 11.74 -21.75
CA PRO A 106 10.43 12.54 -22.93
C PRO A 106 10.31 11.71 -24.21
N LYS A 107 9.93 12.34 -25.34
CA LYS A 107 9.79 11.66 -26.64
C LYS A 107 11.04 10.88 -27.09
N HIS A 108 12.21 11.29 -26.61
CA HIS A 108 13.50 10.67 -26.93
C HIS A 108 14.09 9.86 -25.77
N HIS A 109 13.28 9.47 -24.79
CA HIS A 109 13.76 8.67 -23.68
C HIS A 109 14.26 7.30 -24.18
N PRO A 110 15.47 6.85 -23.80
CA PRO A 110 16.12 5.66 -24.37
C PRO A 110 15.45 4.33 -23.97
N TYR A 111 14.55 4.36 -22.98
CA TYR A 111 13.79 3.21 -22.49
C TYR A 111 12.30 3.47 -22.45
#